data_AF-A0A822VZA1-F1
#
_entry.id   AF-A0A822VZA1-F1
#
_cell.length_a   1.000
_cell.length_b   1.000
_cell.length_c   1.000
_cell.angle_alpha   90.00
_cell.angle_beta   90.00
_cell.angle_gamma   90.00
#
_symmetry.space_group_name_H-M   'P 1'
#
loop_
_entity.id
_entity.type
_entity.pdbx_description
1 polymer ?
#
loop_
_entity_poly.entity_id
_entity_poly.type
_entity_poly.pdbx_seq_one_letter_code
_entity_poly.pdbx_strand_id
1 'polypeptide(L)' 'MTQEQQLIQALRLTIDELTSKLAEESTAKNLLAVQLTAAEQDKQVLSQQNNQLQERVSELEALLDEQTKPEIIEGE' A
#
# COMPACT_ATOMS: atom_id res chain seq x y z
N MET A 1 46.03 20.97 -23.89
CA MET A 1 45.26 21.25 -22.66
C MET A 1 46.20 21.16 -21.48
N THR A 2 46.04 22.03 -20.48
CA THR A 2 46.78 21.93 -19.21
C THR A 2 46.13 20.86 -18.32
N GLN A 3 46.90 20.32 -17.37
CA GLN A 3 46.39 19.35 -16.38
C GLN A 3 45.21 19.93 -15.58
N GLU A 4 45.24 21.23 -15.29
CA GLU A 4 44.14 21.94 -14.62
C GLU A 4 42.86 21.97 -15.47
N GLN A 5 42.98 22.19 -16.77
CA GLN A 5 41.82 22.14 -17.69
C GLN A 5 41.19 20.74 -17.75
N GLN A 6 42.03 19.69 -17.74
CA GLN A 6 41.54 18.30 -17.69
C GLN A 6 40.83 17.99 -16.38
N LEU A 7 41.38 18.46 -15.25
CA LEU A 7 40.74 18.31 -13.94
C LEU A 7 39.39 19.02 -13.87
N ILE A 8 39.31 20.28 -14.35
CA ILE A 8 38.05 21.04 -14.39
C ILE A 8 37.02 20.32 -15.27
N GLN A 9 37.43 19.78 -16.41
CA GLN A 9 36.53 19.04 -17.30
C GLN A 9 36.03 17.75 -16.63
N ALA A 10 36.90 16.98 -15.98
CA ALA A 10 36.51 15.77 -15.27
C ALA A 10 35.52 16.08 -14.13
N LEU A 11 35.78 17.13 -13.35
CA LEU A 11 34.88 17.55 -12.28
C LEU A 11 33.50 17.96 -12.80
N ARG A 12 33.43 18.67 -13.94
CA ARG A 12 32.14 19.04 -14.56
C ARG A 12 31.36 17.80 -14.98
N LEU A 13 32.01 16.85 -15.66
CA LEU A 13 31.37 15.59 -16.06
C LEU A 13 30.83 14.83 -14.85
N THR A 14 31.60 14.76 -13.77
CA THR A 14 31.16 14.12 -12.52
C THR A 14 29.96 14.84 -11.90
N ILE A 15 29.95 16.18 -11.90
CA ILE A 15 28.82 16.97 -11.39
C ILE A 15 27.56 16.72 -12.22
N ASP A 16 27.69 16.69 -13.55
CA ASP A 16 26.57 16.43 -14.46
C ASP A 16 26.00 15.01 -14.24
N GLU A 17 26.88 14.01 -14.10
CA GLU A 17 26.48 12.63 -13.82
C GLU A 17 25.78 12.49 -12.46
N LEU A 18 26.33 13.09 -11.41
CA LEU A 18 25.72 13.08 -10.07
C LEU A 18 24.37 13.80 -10.06
N THR A 19 24.24 14.89 -10.81
CA THR A 19 22.98 15.63 -10.94
C THR A 19 21.92 14.79 -11.66
N SER A 20 22.29 14.08 -12.73
CA SER A 20 21.39 13.15 -13.43
C SER A 20 20.91 12.04 -12.50
N LYS A 21 21.85 11.38 -11.80
CA LYS A 21 21.52 10.32 -10.84
C LYS A 21 20.62 10.82 -9.72
N LEU A 22 20.87 12.02 -9.20
CA LEU A 22 20.01 12.61 -8.16
C LEU A 22 18.59 12.88 -8.67
N ALA A 23 18.44 13.35 -9.92
CA ALA A 23 17.13 13.57 -10.53
C ALA A 23 16.37 12.25 -10.75
N GLU A 24 17.05 11.21 -11.20
CA GLU A 24 16.50 9.85 -11.36
C GLU A 24 16.03 9.28 -10.02
N GLU A 25 16.88 9.32 -8.99
CA GLU A 25 16.56 8.83 -7.65
C GLU A 25 15.41 9.62 -7.00
N SER A 26 15.39 10.95 -7.16
CA SER A 26 14.30 11.79 -6.67
C SER A 26 12.97 11.42 -7.34
N THR A 27 12.99 11.19 -8.65
CA THR A 27 11.82 10.78 -9.41
C THR A 27 11.32 9.40 -8.99
N ALA A 28 12.23 8.43 -8.84
CA ALA A 28 11.91 7.08 -8.37
C ALA A 28 11.31 7.10 -6.95
N LYS A 29 11.89 7.88 -6.04
CA LYS A 29 11.39 8.05 -4.68
C LYS A 29 9.98 8.63 -4.66
N ASN A 30 9.71 9.65 -5.48
CA ASN A 30 8.39 10.25 -5.56
C ASN A 30 7.34 9.26 -6.10
N LEU A 31 7.71 8.47 -7.12
CA LEU A 31 6.84 7.42 -7.64
C LEU A 31 6.53 6.36 -6.58
N LEU A 32 7.54 5.91 -5.83
CA LEU A 32 7.35 4.96 -4.74
C LEU A 32 6.48 5.52 -3.62
N ALA A 33 6.62 6.79 -3.27
CA ALA A 33 5.77 7.44 -2.27
C ALA A 33 4.29 7.46 -2.71
N VAL A 34 4.03 7.81 -3.98
CA VAL A 34 2.66 7.77 -4.55
C VAL A 34 2.10 6.34 -4.54
N GLN A 35 2.89 5.36 -4.96
CA GLN A 35 2.48 3.96 -4.96
C GLN A 35 2.19 3.43 -3.55
N LEU A 36 2.99 3.82 -2.56
CA LEU A 36 2.77 3.45 -1.17
C LEU A 36 1.47 4.04 -0.64
N THR A 37 1.22 5.32 -0.88
CA THR A 37 -0.05 5.98 -0.49
C THR A 37 -1.26 5.30 -1.13
N ALA A 38 -1.19 4.94 -2.41
CA ALA A 38 -2.27 4.23 -3.09
C ALA A 38 -2.52 2.84 -2.46
N ALA A 39 -1.45 2.08 -2.20
CA ALA A 39 -1.56 0.76 -1.58
C ALA A 39 -2.13 0.81 -0.15
N GLU A 40 -1.78 1.85 0.63
CA GLU A 40 -2.34 2.09 1.96
C GLU A 40 -3.84 2.41 1.92
N GLN A 41 -4.28 3.19 0.93
CA GLN A 41 -5.70 3.48 0.69
C GLN A 41 -6.48 2.21 0.31
N ASP A 42 -5.96 1.42 -0.63
CA ASP A 42 -6.58 0.16 -1.03
C ASP A 42 -6.71 -0.81 0.16
N LYS A 43 -5.66 -0.92 0.98
CA LYS A 43 -5.68 -1.72 2.20
C LYS A 43 -6.76 -1.24 3.16
N GLN A 44 -6.93 0.08 3.32
CA GLN A 44 -7.95 0.64 4.20
C GLN A 44 -9.36 0.28 3.72
N VAL A 45 -9.64 0.42 2.41
CA VAL A 45 -10.93 0.05 1.81
C VAL A 45 -11.22 -1.44 2.00
N LEU A 46 -10.25 -2.30 1.69
CA LEU A 46 -10.40 -3.75 1.83
C LEU A 46 -10.63 -4.16 3.29
N SER A 47 -9.94 -3.52 4.24
CA SER A 47 -10.14 -3.77 5.67
C SER A 47 -11.56 -3.39 6.12
N GLN A 48 -12.07 -2.24 5.67
CA GLN A 48 -13.44 -1.81 5.97
C GLN A 48 -14.47 -2.78 5.38
N GLN A 49 -14.30 -3.19 4.12
CA GLN A 49 -15.19 -4.16 3.47
C GLN A 49 -15.16 -5.51 4.19
N ASN A 50 -13.98 -5.98 4.61
CA ASN A 50 -13.86 -7.24 5.35
C ASN A 50 -14.61 -7.19 6.69
N ASN A 51 -14.47 -6.10 7.44
CA ASN A 51 -15.19 -5.92 8.69
C ASN A 51 -16.72 -5.90 8.49
N GLN A 52 -17.20 -5.19 7.47
CA GLN A 52 -18.63 -5.16 7.13
C GLN A 52 -19.17 -6.54 6.74
N LEU A 53 -18.39 -7.30 5.97
CA LEU A 53 -18.75 -8.68 5.62
C LEU A 53 -18.75 -9.58 6.86
N GLN A 54 -17.78 -9.43 7.76
CA GLN A 54 -17.71 -10.20 8.99
C GLN A 54 -18.92 -9.93 9.90
N GLU A 55 -19.31 -8.67 10.07
CA GLU A 55 -20.53 -8.29 10.79
C GLU A 55 -21.78 -8.92 10.17
N ARG A 56 -21.89 -8.87 8.84
CA ARG A 56 -23.03 -9.46 8.11
C ARG A 56 -23.07 -10.98 8.23
N VAL A 57 -21.92 -11.64 8.18
CA VAL A 57 -21.81 -13.10 8.41
C VAL A 57 -22.29 -13.44 9.81
N SER A 58 -21.81 -12.74 10.84
CA SER A 58 -22.23 -13.00 12.23
C SER A 58 -23.73 -12.73 12.46
N GLU A 59 -24.32 -11.71 11.81
CA GLU A 59 -25.77 -11.48 11.84
C GLU A 59 -26.54 -12.65 11.21
N LEU A 60 -26.10 -13.13 10.04
CA LEU A 60 -26.75 -14.24 9.34
C LEU A 60 -26.61 -15.56 10.11
N GLU A 61 -25.46 -15.81 10.72
CA GLU A 61 -25.22 -16.97 11.59
C GLU A 61 -26.19 -16.94 12.79
N ALA A 62 -26.35 -15.79 13.45
CA ALA A 62 -27.29 -15.65 14.56
C ALA A 62 -28.76 -15.88 14.15
N LEU A 63 -29.17 -15.36 12.99
CA LEU A 63 -30.52 -15.58 12.45
C LEU A 63 -30.76 -17.04 12.05
N LEU A 64 -29.72 -17.73 11.57
CA LEU A 64 -29.79 -19.14 11.24
C LEU A 64 -29.90 -19.99 12.51
N ASP A 65 -29.09 -19.69 13.52
CA ASP A 65 -29.16 -20.36 14.83
C ASP A 65 -30.53 -20.17 15.47
N GLU A 66 -31.12 -18.96 15.39
CA GLU A 66 -32.47 -18.71 15.90
C GLU A 66 -33.53 -19.54 15.17
N GLN A 67 -33.47 -19.61 13.83
CA GLN A 67 -34.44 -20.37 13.02
C GLN A 67 -34.27 -21.89 13.11
N THR A 68 -33.09 -22.37 13.49
CA THR A 68 -32.78 -23.81 13.56
C THR A 68 -32.81 -24.35 14.99
N LYS A 69 -33.16 -23.53 15.98
CA LYS A 69 -33.42 -23.99 17.35
C LYS A 69 -34.48 -25.08 17.33
N PRO A 70 -34.21 -26.26 17.92
CA PRO A 70 -35.22 -27.31 18.05
C PRO A 70 -36.43 -26.78 18.82
N GLU A 71 -37.63 -27.06 18.35
CA GLU A 71 -38.85 -26.94 19.17
C GLU A 71 -38.69 -27.88 20.36
N ILE A 72 -38.48 -27.31 21.56
CA ILE A 72 -38.55 -28.07 22.80
C ILE A 72 -40.03 -28.36 23.04
N ILE A 73 -40.49 -29.54 22.59
CA ILE A 73 -41.78 -30.08 23.00
C ILE A 73 -41.63 -30.51 24.45
N GLU A 74 -41.96 -29.62 25.39
CA GLU A 74 -42.15 -30.00 26.80
C GLU A 74 -43.44 -30.83 26.92
N GLY A 75 -43.29 -32.15 26.89
CA GLY A 75 -44.35 -33.06 27.29
C GLY A 75 -44.26 -34.42 26.62
N GLU A 76 -43.66 -35.39 27.32
CA GLU A 76 -44.19 -36.75 27.56
C GLU A 76 -43.69 -37.26 28.92
#